data_AF-A0A1D6I3D8-F1
#
_entry.id   AF-A0A1D6I3D8-F1
#
_cell.length_a   1.000
_cell.length_b   1.000
_cell.length_c   1.000
_cell.angle_alpha   90.00
_cell.angle_beta   90.00
_cell.angle_gamma   90.00
#
_symmetry.space_group_name_H-M   'P 1'
#
loop_
_entity.id
_entity.type
_entity.pdbx_description
1 polymer ?
#
loop_
_entity_poly.entity_id
_entity_poly.type
_entity_poly.pdbx_seq_one_letter_code
_entity_poly.pdbx_strand_id
1 'polypeptide(L)'
;MRGGIYRLKEHLAHVGKNVKKCTSATPQALEAKEKCKKAIEAVKRKREEKTVRELELREEVNVSRVGEESEEVTCVGSSQPHKLGPIDKWTRAIDPTKADSFKQQQLNKELWKEREHEMHKFIARWAYNRGIPFNACDNDEFKQMCEAIGQFGPGLTPPTQDAFRVLRLVDGDVKPSMGFLYGELLKAKREVKEAFGNVESRFKDVMAVIEKKMNGRLDSPLHLTAFLLNPHYSYANPSIFDEPKMNEAFISCVEQFYYHDEDQQEQATNFELKKFQNREGPFSKKLARTFQNYDYIPDTH
;
A
#
# COMPACT_ATOMS: atom_id res chain seq x y z
N MET A 1 -7.06 -7.69 -17.08
CA MET A 1 -7.99 -7.25 -18.16
C MET A 1 -9.30 -6.65 -17.61
N ARG A 2 -9.28 -5.56 -16.81
CA ARG A 2 -10.52 -4.95 -16.25
C ARG A 2 -11.10 -3.79 -17.07
N GLY A 3 -10.33 -3.26 -18.04
CA GLY A 3 -10.74 -2.10 -18.85
C GLY A 3 -11.92 -2.37 -19.79
N GLY A 4 -12.07 -3.60 -20.29
CA GLY A 4 -13.15 -3.95 -21.22
C GLY A 4 -14.54 -3.85 -20.60
N ILE A 5 -14.70 -4.40 -19.39
CA ILE A 5 -15.99 -4.40 -18.67
C ILE A 5 -16.38 -2.99 -18.23
N TYR A 6 -15.42 -2.18 -17.76
CA TYR A 6 -15.70 -0.81 -17.35
C TYR A 6 -16.11 0.08 -18.54
N ARG A 7 -15.37 0.00 -19.66
CA ARG A 7 -15.71 0.70 -20.91
C ARG A 7 -17.06 0.25 -21.48
N LEU A 8 -17.41 -1.03 -21.35
CA LEU A 8 -18.72 -1.54 -21.72
C LEU A 8 -19.83 -0.94 -20.86
N LYS A 9 -19.63 -0.83 -19.54
CA LYS A 9 -20.59 -0.16 -18.65
C LYS A 9 -20.76 1.32 -19.00
N GLU A 10 -19.67 2.03 -19.32
CA GLU A 10 -19.72 3.43 -19.78
C GLU A 10 -20.50 3.58 -21.10
N HIS A 11 -20.24 2.70 -22.08
CA HIS A 11 -20.96 2.64 -23.36
C HIS A 11 -22.48 2.48 -23.16
N LEU A 12 -22.88 1.50 -22.33
CA LEU A 12 -24.28 1.20 -22.05
C LEU A 12 -24.95 2.29 -21.22
N ALA A 13 -24.29 2.81 -20.20
CA ALA A 13 -24.83 3.83 -19.29
C ALA A 13 -24.91 5.24 -19.90
N HIS A 14 -24.24 5.48 -21.04
CA HIS A 14 -24.01 6.81 -21.63
C HIS A 14 -23.25 7.77 -20.70
N VAL A 15 -22.36 7.21 -19.88
CA VAL A 15 -21.55 7.94 -18.90
C VAL A 15 -20.09 7.95 -19.35
N GLY A 16 -19.40 9.08 -19.17
CA GLY A 16 -18.01 9.25 -19.60
C GLY A 16 -17.85 9.83 -21.01
N LYS A 17 -16.63 10.23 -21.37
CA LYS A 17 -16.29 10.86 -22.67
C LYS A 17 -15.49 9.94 -23.60
N ASN A 18 -14.97 8.84 -23.07
CA ASN A 18 -13.91 8.04 -23.72
C ASN A 18 -14.45 6.85 -24.53
N VAL A 19 -15.77 6.65 -24.58
CA VAL A 19 -16.40 5.52 -25.26
C VAL A 19 -17.62 6.02 -26.04
N LYS A 20 -17.83 5.50 -27.26
CA LYS A 20 -19.05 5.78 -28.03
C LYS A 20 -20.27 5.33 -27.22
N LYS A 21 -21.41 6.02 -27.34
CA LYS A 21 -22.63 5.69 -26.60
C LYS A 21 -23.43 4.60 -27.34
N CYS A 22 -24.09 3.71 -26.59
CA CYS A 22 -24.97 2.70 -27.18
C CYS A 22 -26.13 3.36 -27.94
N THR A 23 -26.37 2.94 -29.19
CA THR A 23 -27.46 3.42 -30.05
C THR A 23 -28.72 2.56 -29.98
N SER A 24 -28.65 1.38 -29.35
CA SER A 24 -29.79 0.48 -29.20
C SER A 24 -30.83 1.06 -28.23
N ALA A 25 -32.09 1.06 -28.67
CA ALA A 25 -33.24 1.58 -27.90
C ALA A 25 -34.26 0.48 -27.56
N THR A 26 -33.84 -0.79 -27.57
CA THR A 26 -34.72 -1.88 -27.13
C THR A 26 -35.05 -1.75 -25.63
N PRO A 27 -36.20 -2.28 -25.16
CA PRO A 27 -36.54 -2.28 -23.74
C PRO A 27 -35.42 -2.85 -22.86
N GLN A 28 -34.75 -3.93 -23.32
CA GLN A 28 -33.61 -4.54 -22.64
C GLN A 28 -32.38 -3.62 -22.60
N ALA A 29 -32.14 -2.84 -23.65
CA ALA A 29 -31.03 -1.89 -23.70
C ALA A 29 -31.25 -0.70 -22.74
N LEU A 30 -32.48 -0.21 -22.61
CA LEU A 30 -32.85 0.84 -21.65
C LEU A 30 -32.71 0.35 -20.20
N GLU A 31 -33.13 -0.88 -19.91
CA GLU A 31 -32.94 -1.51 -18.61
C GLU A 31 -31.45 -1.71 -18.28
N ALA A 32 -30.67 -2.20 -19.24
CA ALA A 32 -29.23 -2.38 -19.09
C ALA A 32 -28.51 -1.03 -18.87
N LYS A 33 -28.92 0.03 -19.55
CA LYS A 33 -28.43 1.40 -19.36
C LYS A 33 -28.65 1.86 -17.93
N GLU A 34 -29.87 1.72 -17.41
CA GLU A 34 -30.21 2.15 -16.05
C GLU A 34 -29.44 1.34 -14.99
N LYS A 35 -29.34 0.02 -15.16
CA LYS A 35 -28.55 -0.85 -14.29
C LYS A 35 -27.06 -0.47 -14.30
N CYS A 36 -26.48 -0.22 -15.48
CA CYS A 36 -25.08 0.19 -15.59
C CYS A 36 -24.83 1.57 -14.98
N LYS A 37 -25.75 2.53 -15.18
CA LYS A 37 -25.67 3.87 -14.59
C LYS A 37 -25.69 3.81 -13.06
N LYS A 38 -26.66 3.09 -12.47
CA LYS A 38 -26.73 2.86 -11.02
C LYS A 38 -25.47 2.19 -10.48
N ALA A 39 -24.91 1.21 -11.19
CA ALA A 39 -23.69 0.53 -10.78
C ALA A 39 -22.46 1.47 -10.76
N ILE A 40 -22.33 2.34 -11.76
CA ILE A 40 -21.22 3.31 -11.83
C ILE A 40 -21.36 4.36 -10.72
N GLU A 41 -22.56 4.92 -10.54
CA GLU A 41 -22.83 5.92 -9.50
C GLU A 41 -22.65 5.34 -8.09
N ALA A 42 -23.10 4.10 -7.85
CA ALA A 42 -22.89 3.43 -6.57
C ALA A 42 -21.40 3.23 -6.24
N VAL A 43 -20.57 2.91 -7.25
CA VAL A 43 -19.11 2.81 -7.06
C VAL A 43 -18.49 4.18 -6.79
N LYS A 44 -18.91 5.23 -7.49
CA LYS A 44 -18.44 6.60 -7.26
C LYS A 44 -18.80 7.08 -5.85
N ARG A 45 -20.05 6.91 -5.43
CA ARG A 45 -20.54 7.28 -4.10
C ARG A 45 -19.79 6.54 -3.01
N LYS A 46 -19.57 5.22 -3.15
CA LYS A 46 -18.76 4.43 -2.19
C LYS A 46 -17.32 4.95 -2.06
N ARG A 47 -16.72 5.45 -3.15
CA ARG A 47 -15.38 6.06 -3.11
C ARG A 47 -15.40 7.39 -2.36
N GLU A 48 -16.38 8.24 -2.66
CA GLU A 48 -16.58 9.54 -1.99
C GLU A 48 -16.85 9.36 -0.49
N GLU A 49 -17.76 8.45 -0.11
CA GLU A 49 -18.04 8.08 1.29
C GLU A 49 -16.78 7.59 2.02
N LYS A 50 -15.93 6.79 1.35
CA LYS A 50 -14.65 6.35 1.93
C LYS A 50 -13.71 7.54 2.16
N THR A 51 -13.59 8.45 1.19
CA THR A 51 -12.74 9.64 1.32
C THR A 51 -13.24 10.58 2.40
N VAL A 52 -14.55 10.82 2.48
CA VAL A 52 -15.16 11.65 3.53
C VAL A 52 -14.89 11.05 4.91
N ARG A 53 -15.13 9.75 5.10
CA ARG A 53 -14.83 9.07 6.38
C ARG A 53 -13.35 9.14 6.77
N GLU A 54 -12.43 9.03 5.80
CA GLU A 54 -11.00 9.17 6.07
C GLU A 54 -10.64 10.59 6.53
N LEU A 55 -11.27 11.62 5.94
CA LEU A 55 -11.08 13.02 6.36
C LEU A 55 -11.68 13.27 7.75
N GLU A 56 -12.89 12.76 8.01
CA GLU A 56 -13.54 12.85 9.33
C GLU A 56 -12.67 12.19 10.41
N LEU A 57 -12.17 10.98 10.17
CA LEU A 57 -11.25 10.29 11.09
C LEU A 57 -9.95 11.06 11.32
N ARG A 58 -9.46 11.82 10.34
CA ARG A 58 -8.26 12.66 10.50
C ARG A 58 -8.57 13.93 11.30
N GLU A 59 -9.75 14.51 11.14
CA GLU A 59 -10.21 15.68 11.88
C GLU A 59 -10.49 15.35 13.36
N GLU A 60 -10.96 14.13 13.65
CA GLU A 60 -11.13 13.63 15.02
C GLU A 60 -9.81 13.54 15.81
N VAL A 61 -8.67 13.38 15.13
CA VAL A 61 -7.35 13.29 15.76
C VAL A 61 -6.77 14.69 15.95
N ASN A 62 -7.20 15.38 17.00
CA ASN A 62 -6.66 16.70 17.37
C ASN A 62 -5.57 16.58 18.45
N VAL A 63 -4.40 16.07 18.06
CA VAL A 63 -3.19 16.14 18.89
C VAL A 63 -2.57 17.50 18.63
N SER A 64 -2.77 18.47 19.54
CA SER A 64 -2.34 19.87 19.41
C SER A 64 -0.96 20.01 18.73
N ARG A 65 -0.78 20.95 17.79
CA ARG A 65 0.49 21.22 17.10
C ARG A 65 1.18 22.41 17.78
N VAL A 66 2.30 22.19 18.47
CA VAL A 66 3.21 23.25 18.94
C VAL A 66 4.46 23.08 18.09
N GLY A 67 4.76 24.06 17.23
CA GLY A 67 6.00 24.04 16.45
C GLY A 67 5.99 24.64 15.04
N GLU A 68 5.06 25.54 14.68
CA GLU A 68 5.31 26.45 13.54
C GLU A 68 5.20 27.90 14.04
N GLU A 69 6.23 28.36 14.74
CA GLU A 69 6.63 29.76 14.73
C GLU A 69 7.93 29.85 13.91
N SER A 70 7.79 29.77 12.60
CA SER A 70 8.66 30.55 11.73
C SER A 70 8.09 31.97 11.72
N GLU A 71 8.35 32.74 12.78
CA GLU A 71 8.23 34.19 12.69
C GLU A 71 9.36 34.68 11.79
N GLU A 72 9.01 34.92 10.53
CA GLU A 72 9.70 35.86 9.67
C GLU A 72 9.59 37.23 10.33
N VAL A 73 10.49 37.53 11.28
CA VAL A 73 10.63 38.89 11.82
C VAL A 73 11.31 39.72 10.75
N THR A 74 10.51 40.35 9.90
CA THR A 74 10.97 41.45 9.05
C THR A 74 11.39 42.60 9.95
N CYS A 75 12.70 42.76 10.15
CA CYS A 75 13.27 43.92 10.80
C CYS A 75 13.05 45.17 9.93
N VAL A 76 12.04 45.99 10.25
CA VAL A 76 11.93 47.37 9.79
C VAL A 76 12.13 48.27 11.01
N GLY A 77 13.18 49.09 10.94
CA GLY A 77 13.78 49.74 12.11
C GLY A 77 13.07 50.97 12.66
N SER A 78 13.50 51.35 13.87
CA SER A 78 13.72 52.75 14.25
C SER A 78 14.61 52.79 15.50
N SER A 79 15.68 53.55 15.41
CA SER A 79 16.71 53.72 16.42
C SER A 79 16.44 54.97 17.26
N GLN A 80 16.18 54.81 18.57
CA GLN A 80 16.73 55.63 19.67
C GLN A 80 16.16 55.21 21.06
N PRO A 81 16.96 55.26 22.15
CA PRO A 81 16.53 54.88 23.49
C PRO A 81 15.84 56.03 24.23
N HIS A 82 14.59 55.82 24.68
CA HIS A 82 13.86 56.77 25.51
C HIS A 82 14.41 56.80 26.96
N LYS A 83 14.55 58.00 27.54
CA LYS A 83 14.93 58.20 28.96
C LYS A 83 13.75 57.86 29.87
N LEU A 84 13.94 56.86 30.73
CA LEU A 84 12.98 56.41 31.75
C LEU A 84 12.77 57.47 32.83
N GLY A 85 11.51 57.67 33.23
CA GLY A 85 11.08 58.64 34.22
C GLY A 85 10.90 58.04 35.63
N PRO A 86 10.57 58.85 36.64
CA PRO A 86 10.49 58.41 38.05
C PRO A 86 9.43 57.33 38.32
N ILE A 87 8.43 57.18 37.43
CA ILE A 87 7.36 56.18 37.54
C ILE A 87 7.86 54.75 37.20
N ASP A 88 8.94 54.64 36.42
CA ASP A 88 9.53 53.37 35.98
C ASP A 88 10.26 52.61 37.11
N LYS A 89 10.37 53.24 38.29
CA LYS A 89 10.93 52.63 39.49
C LYS A 89 9.97 51.64 40.17
N TRP A 90 8.66 51.76 39.91
CA TRP A 90 7.62 50.91 40.52
C TRP A 90 7.00 49.90 39.54
N THR A 91 7.31 50.00 38.26
CA THR A 91 6.87 49.08 37.19
C THR A 91 7.99 48.20 36.66
N ARG A 92 9.10 48.02 37.42
CA ARG A 92 10.18 47.14 36.97
C ARG A 92 9.60 45.76 36.66
N ALA A 93 9.80 45.35 35.41
CA ALA A 93 9.39 44.07 34.86
C ALA A 93 9.69 42.93 35.83
N ILE A 94 8.70 42.07 36.05
CA ILE A 94 8.92 40.69 36.47
C ILE A 94 10.00 40.17 35.53
N ASP A 95 11.15 39.77 36.08
CA ASP A 95 12.24 39.21 35.29
C ASP A 95 11.70 37.96 34.54
N PRO A 96 11.47 38.01 33.21
CA PRO A 96 10.83 36.92 32.49
C PRO A 96 11.75 35.69 32.40
N THR A 97 13.02 35.84 32.77
CA THR A 97 14.05 34.89 32.35
C THR A 97 14.16 33.65 33.24
N LYS A 98 13.48 33.60 34.40
CA LYS A 98 13.47 32.39 35.25
C LYS A 98 12.08 31.95 35.67
N ALA A 99 11.26 32.83 36.25
CA ALA A 99 9.93 32.42 36.71
C ALA A 99 8.99 32.08 35.55
N ASP A 100 9.01 32.88 34.49
CA ASP A 100 8.21 32.62 33.29
C ASP A 100 8.84 31.52 32.42
N SER A 101 10.18 31.39 32.39
CA SER A 101 10.81 30.23 31.74
C SER A 101 10.50 28.91 32.47
N PHE A 102 10.48 28.87 33.81
CA PHE A 102 10.10 27.69 34.58
C PHE A 102 8.61 27.37 34.42
N LYS A 103 7.74 28.38 34.45
CA LYS A 103 6.30 28.21 34.16
C LYS A 103 6.09 27.74 32.72
N GLN A 104 6.78 28.30 31.73
CA GLN A 104 6.70 27.90 30.33
C GLN A 104 7.27 26.50 30.09
N GLN A 105 8.38 26.13 30.75
CA GLN A 105 8.92 24.76 30.75
C GLN A 105 7.95 23.77 31.39
N GLN A 106 7.30 24.15 32.49
CA GLN A 106 6.34 23.29 33.18
C GLN A 106 5.03 23.18 32.40
N LEU A 107 4.55 24.27 31.79
CA LEU A 107 3.44 24.27 30.84
C LEU A 107 3.76 23.41 29.62
N ASN A 108 4.93 23.57 29.01
CA ASN A 108 5.38 22.74 27.90
C ASN A 108 5.43 21.27 28.32
N LYS A 109 5.97 20.95 29.50
CA LYS A 109 6.03 19.58 30.03
C LYS A 109 4.65 18.96 30.21
N GLU A 110 3.70 19.70 30.78
CA GLU A 110 2.32 19.20 30.93
C GLU A 110 1.61 19.08 29.57
N LEU A 111 1.84 20.01 28.64
CA LEU A 111 1.32 19.92 27.26
C LEU A 111 1.91 18.72 26.50
N TRP A 112 3.20 18.41 26.69
CA TRP A 112 3.83 17.21 26.11
C TRP A 112 3.24 15.93 26.69
N LYS A 113 3.06 15.86 28.01
CA LYS A 113 2.39 14.71 28.66
C LYS A 113 0.96 14.52 28.18
N GLU A 114 0.20 15.60 28.00
CA GLU A 114 -1.17 15.54 27.51
C GLU A 114 -1.22 15.00 26.08
N ARG A 115 -0.31 15.45 25.20
CA ARG A 115 -0.18 14.94 23.83
C ARG A 115 0.23 13.47 23.79
N GLU A 116 1.23 13.10 24.59
CA GLU A 116 1.67 11.71 24.73
C GLU A 116 0.50 10.84 25.20
N HIS A 117 -0.28 11.32 26.17
CA HIS A 117 -1.44 10.61 26.68
C HIS A 117 -2.51 10.40 25.60
N GLU A 118 -2.83 11.44 24.83
CA GLU A 118 -3.79 11.32 23.71
C GLU A 118 -3.30 10.35 22.63
N MET A 119 -2.02 10.43 22.23
CA MET A 119 -1.42 9.48 21.31
C MET A 119 -1.52 8.03 21.84
N HIS A 120 -1.18 7.81 23.11
CA HIS A 120 -1.26 6.50 23.73
C HIS A 120 -2.68 5.94 23.77
N LYS A 121 -3.73 6.78 23.91
CA LYS A 121 -5.13 6.33 23.84
C LYS A 121 -5.45 5.73 22.47
N PHE A 122 -5.01 6.35 21.38
CA PHE A 122 -5.25 5.82 20.03
C PHE A 122 -4.54 4.48 19.82
N ILE A 123 -3.28 4.36 20.23
CA ILE A 123 -2.50 3.13 20.14
C ILE A 123 -3.15 2.02 20.98
N ALA A 124 -3.47 2.30 22.24
CA ALA A 124 -4.08 1.32 23.15
C ALA A 124 -5.45 0.85 22.65
N ARG A 125 -6.28 1.75 22.14
CA ARG A 125 -7.59 1.41 21.58
C ARG A 125 -7.45 0.54 20.33
N TRP A 126 -6.50 0.86 19.45
CA TRP A 126 -6.22 0.02 18.28
C TRP A 126 -5.72 -1.38 18.69
N ALA A 127 -4.76 -1.46 19.61
CA ALA A 127 -4.21 -2.71 20.11
C ALA A 127 -5.26 -3.60 20.77
N TYR A 128 -6.09 -3.02 21.65
CA TYR A 128 -7.19 -3.74 22.31
C TYR A 128 -8.22 -4.27 21.30
N ASN A 129 -8.68 -3.43 20.37
CA ASN A 129 -9.65 -3.83 19.35
C ASN A 129 -9.14 -4.90 18.39
N ARG A 130 -7.81 -5.00 18.21
CA ARG A 130 -7.16 -5.98 17.33
C ARG A 130 -6.59 -7.18 18.09
N GLY A 131 -6.76 -7.24 19.42
CA GLY A 131 -6.27 -8.33 20.25
C GLY A 131 -4.74 -8.45 20.25
N ILE A 132 -4.02 -7.33 20.14
CA ILE A 132 -2.55 -7.33 20.13
C ILE A 132 -2.04 -7.52 21.56
N PRO A 133 -1.15 -8.50 21.81
CA PRO A 133 -0.52 -8.69 23.12
C PRO A 133 0.19 -7.42 23.61
N PHE A 134 0.03 -7.07 24.89
CA PHE A 134 0.62 -5.81 25.41
C PHE A 134 2.14 -5.78 25.36
N ASN A 135 2.81 -6.94 25.50
CA ASN A 135 4.27 -7.04 25.37
C ASN A 135 4.78 -6.76 23.94
N ALA A 136 3.91 -6.62 22.93
CA ALA A 136 4.31 -6.24 21.58
C ALA A 136 4.90 -4.82 21.51
N CYS A 137 4.61 -3.94 22.48
CA CYS A 137 5.19 -2.60 22.51
C CYS A 137 6.64 -2.56 23.03
N ASP A 138 7.12 -3.63 23.66
CA ASP A 138 8.49 -3.70 24.19
C ASP A 138 9.54 -3.97 23.10
N ASN A 139 9.09 -4.43 21.93
CA ASN A 139 9.93 -4.78 20.78
C ASN A 139 10.56 -3.55 20.12
N ASP A 140 11.77 -3.71 19.58
CA ASP A 140 12.48 -2.63 18.90
C ASP A 140 11.79 -2.21 17.59
N GLU A 141 11.11 -3.14 16.92
CA GLU A 141 10.32 -2.89 15.72
C GLU A 141 9.15 -1.92 16.00
N PHE A 142 8.53 -2.01 17.18
CA PHE A 142 7.47 -1.09 17.57
C PHE A 142 8.03 0.33 17.76
N LYS A 143 9.19 0.47 18.40
CA LYS A 143 9.88 1.76 18.57
C LYS A 143 10.26 2.37 17.22
N GLN A 144 10.81 1.55 16.31
CA GLN A 144 11.14 1.97 14.94
C GLN A 144 9.91 2.43 14.16
N MET A 145 8.78 1.73 14.28
CA MET A 145 7.52 2.13 13.65
C MET A 145 7.05 3.49 14.15
N CYS A 146 7.05 3.72 15.46
CA CYS A 146 6.67 5.01 16.06
C CYS A 146 7.58 6.15 15.58
N GLU A 147 8.90 5.93 15.57
CA GLU A 147 9.88 6.90 15.08
C GLU A 147 9.65 7.23 13.59
N ALA A 148 9.45 6.20 12.74
CA ALA A 148 9.21 6.39 11.32
C ALA A 148 7.91 7.16 11.04
N ILE A 149 6.84 6.86 11.77
CA ILE A 149 5.57 7.60 11.68
C ILE A 149 5.77 9.06 12.13
N GLY A 150 6.49 9.27 13.23
CA GLY A 150 6.81 10.60 13.75
C GLY A 150 7.62 11.45 12.76
N GLN A 151 8.67 10.87 12.16
CA GLN A 151 9.50 11.54 11.16
C GLN A 151 8.75 11.84 9.86
N PHE A 152 7.83 10.98 9.43
CA PHE A 152 7.01 11.23 8.25
C PHE A 152 6.05 12.41 8.48
N GLY A 153 5.42 12.46 9.65
CA GLY A 153 4.49 13.52 10.03
C GLY A 153 3.06 13.36 9.48
N PRO A 154 2.24 14.41 9.57
CA PRO A 154 0.84 14.35 9.16
C PRO A 154 0.69 14.13 7.66
N GLY A 155 -0.32 13.33 7.26
CA GLY A 155 -0.59 13.01 5.86
C GLY A 155 -0.08 11.63 5.41
N LEU A 156 0.57 10.87 6.30
CA LEU A 156 0.86 9.45 6.05
C LEU A 156 -0.44 8.72 5.72
N THR A 157 -0.45 8.04 4.58
CA THR A 157 -1.53 7.11 4.24
C THR A 157 -1.08 5.72 4.68
N PRO A 158 -1.77 5.07 5.64
CA PRO A 158 -1.41 3.72 6.09
C PRO A 158 -1.40 2.73 4.91
N PRO A 159 -0.52 1.69 4.96
CA PRO A 159 -0.49 0.68 3.91
C PRO A 159 -1.82 -0.08 3.83
N THR A 160 -2.20 -0.48 2.62
CA THR A 160 -3.35 -1.38 2.43
C THR A 160 -3.03 -2.78 2.95
N GLN A 161 -4.05 -3.58 3.25
CA GLN A 161 -3.86 -4.98 3.70
C GLN A 161 -2.98 -5.79 2.74
N ASP A 162 -3.18 -5.64 1.42
CA ASP A 162 -2.39 -6.38 0.42
C ASP A 162 -0.96 -5.82 0.29
N ALA A 163 -0.76 -4.51 0.42
CA ALA A 163 0.58 -3.94 0.52
C ALA A 163 1.32 -4.46 1.78
N PHE A 164 0.62 -4.53 2.90
CA PHE A 164 1.15 -5.08 4.16
C PHE A 164 1.52 -6.56 4.02
N ARG A 165 0.69 -7.36 3.35
CA ARG A 165 0.99 -8.76 3.02
C ARG A 165 2.24 -8.89 2.16
N VAL A 166 2.37 -8.07 1.11
CA VAL A 166 3.55 -8.11 0.25
C VAL A 166 4.82 -7.69 1.01
N LEU A 167 4.76 -6.63 1.82
CA LEU A 167 5.89 -6.23 2.65
C LEU A 167 6.30 -7.36 3.60
N ARG A 168 5.34 -7.98 4.28
CA ARG A 168 5.61 -9.15 5.15
C ARG A 168 6.14 -10.36 4.38
N LEU A 169 5.69 -10.59 3.14
CA LEU A 169 6.23 -11.67 2.30
C LEU A 169 7.67 -11.39 1.85
N VAL A 170 8.04 -10.12 1.68
CA VAL A 170 9.38 -9.72 1.25
C VAL A 170 10.35 -9.66 2.44
N ASP A 171 9.85 -9.25 3.62
CA ASP A 171 10.64 -9.01 4.84
C ASP A 171 10.54 -10.15 5.87
N GLY A 172 9.64 -11.12 5.67
CA GLY A 172 9.39 -12.20 6.63
C GLY A 172 10.41 -13.34 6.52
N ASP A 173 11.18 -13.54 7.60
CA ASP A 173 11.99 -14.75 7.87
C ASP A 173 11.13 -16.04 7.95
N VAL A 174 9.80 -15.91 7.89
CA VAL A 174 8.84 -17.02 7.84
C VAL A 174 8.51 -17.32 6.38
N LYS A 175 9.39 -18.11 5.76
CA LYS A 175 9.25 -18.86 4.50
C LYS A 175 8.03 -18.46 3.63
N PRO A 176 8.13 -17.42 2.80
CA PRO A 176 7.23 -17.26 1.68
C PRO A 176 7.41 -18.49 0.78
N SER A 177 6.31 -19.13 0.36
CA SER A 177 6.44 -20.11 -0.71
C SER A 177 6.80 -19.31 -1.97
N MET A 178 8.04 -19.47 -2.44
CA MET A 178 8.65 -18.74 -3.57
C MET A 178 7.70 -18.53 -4.77
N GLY A 179 6.77 -19.46 -5.00
CA GLY A 179 5.78 -19.39 -6.07
C GLY A 179 4.67 -18.35 -5.90
N PHE A 180 4.52 -17.68 -4.76
CA PHE A 180 3.52 -16.62 -4.55
C PHE A 180 4.09 -15.21 -4.56
N LEU A 181 5.40 -15.05 -4.31
CA LEU A 181 6.04 -13.74 -4.18
C LEU A 181 5.82 -12.84 -5.41
N TYR A 182 6.11 -13.36 -6.60
CA TYR A 182 5.97 -12.58 -7.82
C TYR A 182 4.51 -12.25 -8.14
N GLY A 183 3.59 -13.20 -7.91
CA GLY A 183 2.17 -13.03 -8.16
C GLY A 183 1.52 -11.98 -7.26
N GLU A 184 1.81 -12.02 -5.96
CA GLU A 184 1.34 -11.01 -5.01
C GLU A 184 1.93 -9.63 -5.30
N LEU A 185 3.19 -9.56 -5.72
CA LEU A 185 3.80 -8.31 -6.14
C LEU A 185 3.14 -7.71 -7.38
N LEU A 186 2.81 -8.53 -8.39
CA LEU A 186 2.02 -8.08 -9.55
C LEU A 186 0.62 -7.60 -9.15
N LYS A 187 0.00 -8.22 -8.14
CA LYS A 187 -1.27 -7.77 -7.57
C LYS A 187 -1.11 -6.41 -6.90
N ALA A 188 -0.12 -6.22 -6.03
CA ALA A 188 0.17 -4.94 -5.39
C ALA A 188 0.48 -3.83 -6.41
N LYS A 189 1.28 -4.11 -7.45
CA LYS A 189 1.53 -3.14 -8.53
C LYS A 189 0.23 -2.71 -9.21
N ARG A 190 -0.73 -3.61 -9.45
CA ARG A 190 -2.03 -3.25 -10.02
C ARG A 190 -2.85 -2.38 -9.08
N GLU A 191 -2.87 -2.69 -7.79
CA GLU A 191 -3.65 -1.94 -6.81
C GLU A 191 -3.09 -0.54 -6.57
N VAL A 192 -1.78 -0.37 -6.55
CA VAL A 192 -1.15 0.95 -6.51
C VAL A 192 -1.60 1.77 -7.73
N LYS A 193 -1.57 1.20 -8.95
CA LYS A 193 -2.08 1.90 -10.14
C LYS A 193 -3.55 2.28 -9.97
N GLU A 194 -4.38 1.39 -9.46
CA GLU A 194 -5.81 1.64 -9.22
C GLU A 194 -6.04 2.72 -8.15
N ALA A 195 -5.25 2.74 -7.07
CA ALA A 195 -5.32 3.73 -5.99
C ALA A 195 -5.00 5.15 -6.49
N PHE A 196 -4.04 5.28 -7.41
CA PHE A 196 -3.72 6.55 -8.07
C PHE A 196 -4.65 6.88 -9.26
N GLY A 197 -5.80 6.20 -9.36
CA GLY A 197 -6.82 6.47 -10.38
C GLY A 197 -6.43 6.04 -11.79
N ASN A 198 -5.44 5.13 -11.92
CA ASN A 198 -4.85 4.70 -13.18
C ASN A 198 -4.27 5.85 -14.02
N VAL A 199 -3.91 6.97 -13.39
CA VAL A 199 -3.24 8.08 -14.06
C VAL A 199 -1.74 7.88 -13.95
N GLU A 200 -1.09 7.57 -15.07
CA GLU A 200 0.34 7.20 -15.12
C GLU A 200 1.26 8.23 -14.47
N SER A 201 1.03 9.52 -14.73
CA SER A 201 1.82 10.61 -14.12
C SER A 201 1.76 10.63 -12.59
N ARG A 202 0.76 10.01 -11.97
CA ARG A 202 0.58 9.96 -10.50
C ARG A 202 1.27 8.75 -9.85
N PHE A 203 1.50 7.67 -10.59
CA PHE A 203 2.10 6.45 -10.03
C PHE A 203 3.46 6.09 -10.63
N LYS A 204 3.90 6.75 -11.72
CA LYS A 204 5.12 6.39 -12.45
C LYS A 204 6.35 6.29 -11.56
N ASP A 205 6.53 7.24 -10.64
CA ASP A 205 7.72 7.31 -9.79
C ASP A 205 7.68 6.21 -8.73
N VAL A 206 6.49 5.93 -8.18
CA VAL A 206 6.26 4.80 -7.28
C VAL A 206 6.52 3.47 -7.98
N MET A 207 6.04 3.31 -9.22
CA MET A 207 6.29 2.11 -10.02
C MET A 207 7.78 1.93 -10.33
N ALA A 208 8.48 3.01 -10.66
CA ALA A 208 9.92 2.97 -10.93
C ALA A 208 10.72 2.53 -9.68
N VAL A 209 10.33 3.00 -8.49
CA VAL A 209 10.93 2.55 -7.23
C VAL A 209 10.68 1.06 -7.00
N ILE A 210 9.44 0.60 -7.20
CA ILE A 210 9.09 -0.83 -7.07
C ILE A 210 9.93 -1.65 -8.06
N GLU A 211 9.99 -1.27 -9.32
CA GLU A 211 10.77 -1.96 -10.35
C GLU A 211 12.25 -2.02 -10.03
N LYS A 212 12.82 -0.90 -9.58
CA LYS A 212 14.22 -0.85 -9.14
C LYS A 212 14.50 -1.79 -7.97
N LYS A 213 13.57 -1.91 -7.01
CA LYS A 213 13.72 -2.82 -5.86
C LYS A 213 13.51 -4.28 -6.24
N MET A 214 12.69 -4.54 -7.25
CA MET A 214 12.38 -5.87 -7.76
C MET A 214 13.54 -6.47 -8.56
N ASN A 215 14.19 -5.62 -9.37
CA ASN A 215 15.17 -6.01 -10.38
C ASN A 215 16.30 -6.88 -9.81
N GLY A 216 16.45 -8.09 -10.36
CA GLY A 216 17.47 -9.06 -9.98
C GLY A 216 17.24 -9.73 -8.63
N ARG A 217 16.17 -9.36 -7.90
CA ARG A 217 15.82 -9.94 -6.60
C ARG A 217 14.56 -10.78 -6.72
N LEU A 218 13.42 -10.11 -6.84
CA LEU A 218 12.09 -10.74 -6.85
C LEU A 218 11.63 -11.12 -8.27
N ASP A 219 12.35 -10.67 -9.30
CA ASP A 219 12.15 -11.09 -10.69
C ASP A 219 13.33 -11.91 -11.23
N SER A 220 14.09 -12.55 -10.34
CA SER A 220 15.12 -13.51 -10.74
C SER A 220 14.48 -14.75 -11.41
N PRO A 221 15.25 -15.50 -12.21
CA PRO A 221 14.75 -16.70 -12.89
C PRO A 221 14.03 -17.67 -11.95
N LEU A 222 14.54 -17.84 -10.72
CA LEU A 222 13.96 -18.72 -9.72
C LEU A 222 12.55 -18.28 -9.27
N HIS A 223 12.35 -16.98 -9.03
CA HIS A 223 11.04 -16.45 -8.62
C HIS A 223 10.00 -16.51 -9.75
N LEU A 224 10.43 -16.18 -10.97
CA LEU A 224 9.58 -16.24 -12.16
C LEU A 224 9.19 -17.69 -12.47
N THR A 225 10.14 -18.62 -12.39
CA THR A 225 9.90 -20.06 -12.56
C THR A 225 8.96 -20.60 -11.48
N ALA A 226 9.17 -20.22 -10.23
CA ALA A 226 8.27 -20.64 -9.14
C ALA A 226 6.85 -20.10 -9.34
N PHE A 227 6.70 -18.88 -9.86
CA PHE A 227 5.40 -18.31 -10.21
C PHE A 227 4.74 -19.04 -11.40
N LEU A 228 5.49 -19.33 -12.46
CA LEU A 228 5.04 -20.09 -13.63
C LEU A 228 4.53 -21.49 -13.22
N LEU A 229 5.27 -22.18 -12.36
CA LEU A 229 4.96 -23.54 -11.92
C LEU A 229 3.92 -23.60 -10.79
N ASN A 230 3.41 -22.46 -10.32
CA ASN A 230 2.39 -22.43 -9.27
C ASN A 230 0.98 -22.59 -9.88
N PRO A 231 0.27 -23.72 -9.64
CA PRO A 231 -1.07 -23.94 -10.18
C PRO A 231 -2.07 -22.84 -9.81
N HIS A 232 -1.91 -22.19 -8.65
CA HIS A 232 -2.77 -21.08 -8.24
C HIS A 232 -2.79 -19.95 -9.29
N TYR A 233 -1.65 -19.64 -9.90
CA TYR A 233 -1.56 -18.58 -10.91
C TYR A 233 -1.66 -19.13 -12.33
N SER A 234 -0.88 -20.16 -12.67
CA SER A 234 -0.79 -20.64 -14.06
C SER A 234 -2.07 -21.31 -14.54
N TYR A 235 -2.83 -21.98 -13.66
CA TYR A 235 -4.12 -22.56 -14.03
C TYR A 235 -5.26 -21.55 -13.96
N ALA A 236 -5.13 -20.49 -13.17
CA ALA A 236 -6.09 -19.38 -13.17
C ALA A 236 -5.92 -18.48 -14.40
N ASN A 237 -4.68 -18.30 -14.88
CA ASN A 237 -4.37 -17.54 -16.08
C ASN A 237 -3.34 -18.26 -16.97
N PRO A 238 -3.79 -19.10 -17.92
CA PRO A 238 -2.88 -19.83 -18.81
C PRO A 238 -2.01 -18.95 -19.71
N SER A 239 -2.33 -17.67 -19.89
CA SER A 239 -1.51 -16.76 -20.69
C SER A 239 -0.09 -16.55 -20.13
N ILE A 240 0.15 -16.95 -18.87
CA ILE A 240 1.49 -16.88 -18.25
C ILE A 240 2.49 -17.75 -19.01
N PHE A 241 2.05 -18.87 -19.61
CA PHE A 241 2.90 -19.74 -20.43
C PHE A 241 3.33 -19.10 -21.76
N ASP A 242 2.60 -18.08 -22.22
CA ASP A 242 2.89 -17.38 -23.48
C ASP A 242 3.87 -16.20 -23.26
N GLU A 243 4.20 -15.85 -22.02
CA GLU A 243 5.10 -14.74 -21.70
C GLU A 243 6.57 -15.16 -21.91
N PRO A 244 7.32 -14.52 -22.85
CA PRO A 244 8.70 -14.92 -23.14
C PRO A 244 9.61 -14.87 -21.91
N LYS A 245 9.43 -13.83 -21.07
CA LYS A 245 10.18 -13.67 -19.81
C LYS A 245 10.00 -14.86 -18.86
N MET A 246 8.83 -15.51 -18.83
CA MET A 246 8.58 -16.67 -17.99
C MET A 246 9.27 -17.92 -18.54
N ASN A 247 9.21 -18.11 -19.85
CA ASN A 247 9.86 -19.24 -20.51
C ASN A 247 11.39 -19.16 -20.44
N GLU A 248 11.96 -17.97 -20.69
CA GLU A 248 13.40 -17.73 -20.54
C GLU A 248 13.85 -18.00 -19.10
N ALA A 249 13.11 -17.52 -18.11
CA ALA A 249 13.39 -17.78 -16.71
C ALA A 249 13.35 -19.27 -16.35
N PHE A 250 12.35 -19.99 -16.86
CA PHE A 250 12.22 -21.43 -16.66
C PHE A 250 13.42 -22.18 -17.26
N ILE A 251 13.80 -21.87 -18.50
CA ILE A 251 14.95 -22.48 -19.17
C ILE A 251 16.23 -22.20 -18.39
N SER A 252 16.49 -20.94 -18.00
CA SER A 252 17.66 -20.60 -17.18
C SER A 252 17.70 -21.36 -15.85
N CYS A 253 16.54 -21.60 -15.22
CA CYS A 253 16.48 -22.44 -14.04
C CYS A 253 16.80 -23.90 -14.36
N VAL A 254 16.21 -24.47 -15.42
CA VAL A 254 16.46 -25.86 -15.83
C VAL A 254 17.93 -26.10 -16.15
N GLU A 255 18.57 -25.22 -16.92
CA GLU A 255 20.01 -25.27 -17.23
C GLU A 255 20.88 -25.24 -15.96
N GLN A 256 20.47 -24.45 -14.96
CA GLN A 256 21.18 -24.33 -13.69
C GLN A 256 20.95 -25.53 -12.76
N PHE A 257 19.73 -26.09 -12.70
CA PHE A 257 19.38 -27.20 -11.81
C PHE A 257 19.88 -28.55 -12.34
N TYR A 258 19.82 -28.75 -13.66
CA TYR A 258 20.25 -29.96 -14.35
C TYR A 258 21.57 -29.71 -15.11
N TYR A 259 22.52 -29.08 -14.44
CA TYR A 259 23.80 -28.72 -15.03
C TYR A 259 24.53 -29.98 -15.55
N HIS A 260 24.91 -29.97 -16.83
CA HIS A 260 25.49 -31.11 -17.57
C HIS A 260 24.59 -32.34 -17.78
N ASP A 261 23.29 -32.25 -17.52
CA ASP A 261 22.32 -33.32 -17.79
C ASP A 261 21.34 -32.89 -18.88
N GLU A 262 21.80 -32.96 -20.14
CA GLU A 262 21.03 -32.54 -21.31
C GLU A 262 19.71 -33.32 -21.45
N ASP A 263 19.71 -34.60 -21.08
CA ASP A 263 18.52 -35.46 -21.11
C ASP A 263 17.45 -34.95 -20.13
N GLN A 264 17.83 -34.59 -18.90
CA GLN A 264 16.88 -34.01 -17.94
C GLN A 264 16.42 -32.61 -18.35
N GLN A 265 17.31 -31.80 -18.94
CA GLN A 265 16.93 -30.47 -19.44
C GLN A 265 15.90 -30.57 -20.56
N GLU A 266 16.10 -31.49 -21.50
CA GLU A 266 15.14 -31.77 -22.58
C GLU A 266 13.81 -32.29 -22.01
N GLN A 267 13.88 -33.27 -21.10
CA GLN A 267 12.71 -33.85 -20.46
C GLN A 267 11.87 -32.78 -19.73
N ALA A 268 12.50 -31.93 -18.94
CA ALA A 268 11.83 -30.88 -18.18
C ALA A 268 11.18 -29.83 -19.12
N THR A 269 11.92 -29.36 -20.11
CA THR A 269 11.52 -28.22 -20.97
C THR A 269 10.52 -28.62 -22.04
N ASN A 270 10.75 -29.74 -22.72
CA ASN A 270 9.97 -30.11 -23.91
C ASN A 270 8.77 -31.00 -23.60
N PHE A 271 8.80 -31.72 -22.47
CA PHE A 271 7.78 -32.71 -22.12
C PHE A 271 7.05 -32.39 -20.81
N GLU A 272 7.74 -32.28 -19.68
CA GLU A 272 7.08 -32.10 -18.37
C GLU A 272 6.38 -30.74 -18.24
N LEU A 273 6.98 -29.66 -18.74
CA LEU A 273 6.33 -28.34 -18.75
C LEU A 273 5.03 -28.35 -19.58
N LYS A 274 5.02 -29.02 -20.73
CA LYS A 274 3.80 -29.16 -21.55
C LYS A 274 2.73 -29.98 -20.85
N LYS A 275 3.11 -31.08 -20.19
CA LYS A 275 2.16 -31.86 -19.38
C LYS A 275 1.56 -31.03 -18.26
N PHE A 276 2.37 -30.20 -17.59
CA PHE A 276 1.88 -29.27 -16.57
C PHE A 276 0.90 -28.25 -17.17
N GLN A 277 1.27 -27.60 -18.28
CA GLN A 277 0.44 -26.63 -19.00
C GLN A 277 -0.92 -27.23 -19.42
N ASN A 278 -0.91 -28.44 -19.99
CA ASN A 278 -2.11 -29.14 -20.44
C ASN A 278 -2.87 -29.84 -19.31
N ARG A 279 -2.30 -29.84 -18.09
CA ARG A 279 -2.82 -30.55 -16.90
C ARG A 279 -2.99 -32.04 -17.16
N GLU A 280 -1.97 -32.68 -17.69
CA GLU A 280 -1.97 -34.10 -18.04
C GLU A 280 -1.37 -34.95 -16.91
N GLY A 281 -1.72 -36.24 -16.91
CA GLY A 281 -1.14 -37.22 -15.97
C GLY A 281 -1.33 -36.82 -14.49
N PRO A 282 -0.27 -36.85 -13.66
CA PRO A 282 -0.34 -36.45 -12.25
C PRO A 282 -0.86 -35.02 -12.04
N PHE A 283 -0.61 -34.10 -12.98
CA PHE A 283 -1.02 -32.68 -12.88
C PHE A 283 -2.54 -32.47 -13.08
N SER A 284 -3.25 -33.49 -13.56
CA SER A 284 -4.72 -33.50 -13.67
C SER A 284 -5.44 -33.89 -12.36
N LYS A 285 -4.72 -34.52 -11.42
CA LYS A 285 -5.33 -35.17 -10.25
C LYS A 285 -5.94 -34.16 -9.29
N LYS A 286 -6.93 -34.60 -8.51
CA LYS A 286 -7.67 -33.76 -7.53
C LYS A 286 -6.73 -32.98 -6.60
N LEU A 287 -5.64 -33.59 -6.16
CA LEU A 287 -4.62 -32.94 -5.31
C LEU A 287 -3.92 -31.76 -6.01
N ALA A 288 -3.61 -31.88 -7.30
CA ALA A 288 -3.05 -30.74 -8.05
C ALA A 288 -4.09 -29.62 -8.21
N ARG A 289 -5.38 -29.98 -8.35
CA ARG A 289 -6.49 -29.03 -8.47
C ARG A 289 -6.80 -28.29 -7.16
N THR A 290 -6.51 -28.86 -5.98
CA THR A 290 -6.71 -28.16 -4.71
C THR A 290 -5.79 -26.96 -4.54
N PHE A 291 -4.60 -26.97 -5.16
CA PHE A 291 -3.70 -25.81 -5.19
C PHE A 291 -4.21 -24.66 -6.07
N GLN A 292 -5.13 -24.92 -7.01
CA GLN A 292 -5.76 -23.87 -7.82
C GLN A 292 -6.66 -22.96 -6.96
N ASN A 293 -7.35 -23.54 -5.98
CA ASN A 293 -8.32 -22.84 -5.12
C ASN A 293 -7.74 -22.56 -3.73
N TYR A 294 -6.42 -22.63 -3.58
CA TYR A 294 -5.78 -22.39 -2.30
C TYR A 294 -5.80 -20.89 -2.02
N ASP A 295 -6.68 -20.45 -1.12
CA ASP A 295 -6.61 -19.11 -0.55
C ASP A 295 -5.37 -19.05 0.33
N TYR A 296 -4.26 -18.56 -0.23
CA TYR A 296 -3.04 -18.33 0.53
C TYR A 296 -3.31 -17.22 1.56
N ILE A 297 -3.49 -17.62 2.82
CA ILE A 297 -3.64 -16.72 3.95
C ILE A 297 -2.29 -16.71 4.68
N PRO A 298 -1.46 -15.66 4.54
CA PRO A 298 -0.16 -15.58 5.21
C PRO A 298 -0.25 -15.48 6.76
N ASP A 299 -1.45 -15.58 7.33
CA ASP A 299 -1.74 -15.36 8.76
C ASP A 299 -1.94 -16.65 9.58
N THR A 300 -1.87 -17.84 8.97
CA THR A 300 -1.97 -19.11 9.70
C THR A 300 -0.63 -19.83 9.73
N HIS A 301 0.22 -19.45 10.68
CA HIS A 301 1.05 -20.29 11.56
C HIS A 301 1.92 -19.42 12.45
#